data_AF-A0A254UBF0-F1
#
_entry.id   AF-A0A254UBF0-F1
#
_cell.length_a   1.000
_cell.length_b   1.000
_cell.length_c   1.000
_cell.angle_alpha   90.00
_cell.angle_beta   90.00
_cell.angle_gamma   90.00
#
_symmetry.space_group_name_H-M   'P 1'
#
loop_
_entity.id
_entity.type
_entity.pdbx_description
1 polymer ?
#
loop_
_entity_poly.entity_id
_entity_poly.type
_entity_poly.pdbx_seq_one_letter_code
_entity_poly.pdbx_strand_id
1 'polypeptide(L)'
;MEHISNEGDFIDALIPGRSRDDRPILDPNVSQERLEWIYGQMADIVLQVSRHSFAEIGCIGKAKENEEFDDTWIVKHRPLTFNMNELVQLGGISPDLLPQGTFKTASSYYRALAEMHMIHLSSQRNDAIDSAEDCRNKYIARCLFRKITREHQLCQDDSGPFRLFCDDLRPGNVLANDHHQMTGVVDWEFTYAAPPGFAHSPPFWLLLELPELWKPGLDDWTVKYEEVLPTFLKVLNYKEQAAIDRGI
;
A
#
# COMPACT_ATOMS: atom_id res chain seq x y z
N MET A 1 -20.19 -12.13 -8.59
CA MET A 1 -19.98 -10.98 -7.69
C MET A 1 -21.36 -10.51 -7.25
N GLU A 2 -21.57 -10.37 -5.95
CA GLU A 2 -22.76 -9.72 -5.42
C GLU A 2 -22.66 -8.21 -5.67
N HIS A 3 -23.77 -7.58 -6.02
CA HIS A 3 -23.81 -6.14 -6.25
C HIS A 3 -23.82 -5.41 -4.90
N ILE A 4 -22.82 -4.55 -4.66
CA ILE A 4 -22.76 -3.68 -3.49
C ILE A 4 -23.35 -2.33 -3.87
N SER A 5 -24.48 -1.95 -3.26
CA SER A 5 -25.10 -0.64 -3.50
C SER A 5 -24.16 0.48 -3.04
N ASN A 6 -23.85 1.42 -3.92
CA ASN A 6 -22.97 2.56 -3.67
C ASN A 6 -23.34 3.74 -4.59
N GLU A 7 -22.91 4.94 -4.22
CA GLU A 7 -23.10 6.20 -4.95
C GLU A 7 -21.76 6.80 -5.44
N GLY A 8 -20.63 6.19 -5.09
CA GLY A 8 -19.28 6.62 -5.44
C GLY A 8 -18.23 5.95 -4.56
N ASP A 9 -17.02 6.49 -4.56
CA ASP A 9 -15.92 6.05 -3.69
C ASP A 9 -15.49 7.13 -2.67
N PHE A 10 -14.48 6.85 -1.86
CA PHE A 10 -13.97 7.84 -0.89
C PHE A 10 -13.17 8.98 -1.53
N ILE A 11 -12.69 8.84 -2.78
CA ILE A 11 -12.15 9.98 -3.53
C ILE A 11 -13.29 10.95 -3.86
N ASP A 12 -14.42 10.46 -4.35
CA ASP A 12 -15.60 11.28 -4.63
C ASP A 12 -16.13 11.99 -3.37
N ALA A 13 -16.06 11.31 -2.22
CA ALA A 13 -16.42 11.89 -0.93
C ALA A 13 -15.48 13.04 -0.50
N LEU A 14 -14.17 12.90 -0.75
CA LEU A 14 -13.15 13.89 -0.39
C LEU A 14 -13.07 15.04 -1.39
N ILE A 15 -13.36 14.80 -2.67
CA ILE A 15 -13.30 15.78 -3.76
C ILE A 15 -14.60 15.75 -4.57
N PRO A 16 -15.71 16.30 -4.04
CA PRO A 16 -17.00 16.26 -4.74
C PRO A 16 -16.95 17.02 -6.06
N GLY A 17 -17.52 16.41 -7.11
CA GLY A 17 -17.61 17.03 -8.44
C GLY A 17 -16.32 16.98 -9.27
N ARG A 18 -15.30 16.25 -8.81
CA ARG A 18 -14.10 15.95 -9.60
C ARG A 18 -14.46 15.28 -10.92
N SER A 19 -13.83 15.70 -12.02
CA SER A 19 -13.92 14.92 -13.26
C SER A 19 -13.17 13.60 -13.11
N ARG A 20 -13.66 12.54 -13.74
CA ARG A 20 -12.95 11.25 -13.77
C ARG A 20 -11.58 11.35 -14.46
N ASP A 21 -11.41 12.34 -15.34
CA ASP A 21 -10.17 12.59 -16.07
C ASP A 21 -9.13 13.37 -15.25
N ASP A 22 -9.55 14.04 -14.18
CA ASP A 22 -8.64 14.81 -13.32
C ASP A 22 -7.87 13.88 -12.39
N ARG A 23 -6.65 14.25 -12.01
CA ARG A 23 -5.92 13.49 -10.97
C ARG A 23 -6.48 13.83 -9.58
N PRO A 24 -6.67 12.83 -8.70
CA PRO A 24 -7.19 13.09 -7.37
C PRO A 24 -6.08 13.69 -6.51
N ILE A 25 -6.26 14.94 -6.07
CA ILE A 25 -5.38 15.63 -5.14
C ILE A 25 -6.26 16.15 -4.01
N LEU A 26 -5.88 15.86 -2.76
CA LEU A 26 -6.63 16.34 -1.60
C LEU A 26 -6.71 17.87 -1.60
N ASP A 27 -7.93 18.42 -1.55
CA ASP A 27 -8.12 19.86 -1.39
C ASP A 27 -7.63 20.29 0.01
N PRO A 28 -6.66 21.21 0.13
CA PRO A 28 -6.21 21.70 1.43
C PRO A 28 -7.32 22.39 2.24
N ASN A 29 -8.44 22.76 1.60
CA ASN A 29 -9.60 23.38 2.26
C ASN A 29 -10.70 22.37 2.62
N VAL A 30 -10.46 21.06 2.46
CA VAL A 30 -11.39 20.04 2.93
C VAL A 30 -11.70 20.26 4.40
N SER A 31 -12.99 20.27 4.75
CA SER A 31 -13.38 20.48 6.14
C SER A 31 -12.80 19.38 7.04
N GLN A 32 -12.26 19.76 8.20
CA GLN A 32 -11.70 18.81 9.17
C GLN A 32 -12.68 17.68 9.53
N GLU A 33 -13.98 17.99 9.69
CA GLU A 33 -15.02 17.01 9.99
C GLU A 33 -15.13 15.92 8.91
N ARG A 34 -15.17 16.32 7.64
CA ARG A 34 -15.19 15.40 6.50
C ARG A 34 -13.92 14.56 6.42
N LEU A 35 -12.76 15.17 6.64
CA LEU A 35 -11.48 14.48 6.60
C LEU A 35 -11.41 13.42 7.72
N GLU A 36 -11.77 13.79 8.95
CA GLU A 36 -11.84 12.87 10.09
C GLU A 36 -12.86 11.75 9.86
N TRP A 37 -14.00 12.05 9.22
CA TRP A 37 -15.03 11.06 8.89
C TRP A 37 -14.52 9.97 7.93
N ILE A 38 -13.90 10.37 6.83
CA ILE A 38 -13.36 9.43 5.84
C ILE A 38 -12.14 8.70 6.39
N TYR A 39 -11.21 9.41 7.02
CA TYR A 39 -10.04 8.79 7.62
C TYR A 39 -10.40 7.83 8.75
N GLY A 40 -11.45 8.10 9.52
CA GLY A 40 -11.93 7.19 10.55
C GLY A 40 -12.43 5.87 9.99
N GLN A 41 -13.08 5.88 8.82
CA GLN A 41 -13.53 4.66 8.15
C GLN A 41 -12.36 3.91 7.50
N MET A 42 -11.40 4.63 6.91
CA MET A 42 -10.15 4.02 6.43
C MET A 42 -9.36 3.37 7.58
N ALA A 43 -9.32 4.01 8.76
CA ALA A 43 -8.69 3.45 9.95
C ALA A 43 -9.37 2.15 10.39
N ASP A 44 -10.71 2.07 10.35
CA ASP A 44 -11.42 0.83 10.64
C ASP A 44 -11.01 -0.31 9.70
N ILE A 45 -10.78 -0.03 8.41
CA ILE A 45 -10.33 -1.02 7.43
C ILE A 45 -8.89 -1.46 7.73
N VAL A 46 -7.98 -0.50 7.90
CA VAL A 46 -6.55 -0.76 8.16
C VAL A 46 -6.37 -1.57 9.45
N LEU A 47 -7.12 -1.24 10.52
CA LEU A 47 -7.10 -1.98 11.78
C LEU A 47 -7.65 -3.41 11.61
N GLN A 48 -8.69 -3.62 10.81
CA GLN A 48 -9.19 -4.97 10.53
C GLN A 48 -8.17 -5.81 9.77
N VAL A 49 -7.57 -5.24 8.72
CA VAL A 49 -6.56 -5.92 7.90
C VAL A 49 -5.31 -6.27 8.71
N SER A 50 -4.83 -5.36 9.56
CA SER A 50 -3.59 -5.54 10.33
C SER A 50 -3.66 -6.64 11.39
N ARG A 51 -4.86 -7.09 11.79
CA ARG A 51 -5.05 -8.19 12.75
C ARG A 51 -4.62 -9.54 12.18
N HIS A 52 -4.62 -9.69 10.86
CA HIS A 52 -4.23 -10.93 10.22
C HIS A 52 -2.71 -11.05 10.17
N SER A 53 -2.19 -12.15 10.72
CA SER A 53 -0.75 -12.39 10.80
C SER A 53 -0.35 -13.75 10.26
N PHE A 54 0.85 -13.83 9.69
CA PHE A 54 1.35 -14.98 8.96
C PHE A 54 2.82 -15.28 9.31
N ALA A 55 3.21 -16.55 9.13
CA ALA A 55 4.56 -17.03 9.43
C ALA A 55 5.60 -16.73 8.34
N GLU A 56 5.15 -16.44 7.11
CA GLU A 56 6.00 -16.08 5.98
C GLU A 56 5.41 -14.88 5.24
N ILE A 57 6.18 -14.29 4.32
CA ILE A 57 5.78 -13.24 3.40
C ILE A 57 5.40 -13.90 2.06
N GLY A 58 4.21 -13.59 1.54
CA GLY A 58 3.70 -14.16 0.30
C GLY A 58 2.18 -14.11 0.18
N CYS A 59 1.67 -14.59 -0.95
CA CYS A 59 0.22 -14.69 -1.16
C CYS A 59 -0.38 -15.78 -0.29
N ILE A 60 -1.54 -15.46 0.28
CA ILE A 60 -2.28 -16.32 1.18
C ILE A 60 -3.26 -17.20 0.42
N GLY A 61 -3.54 -18.38 0.96
CA GLY A 61 -4.58 -19.28 0.49
C GLY A 61 -5.08 -20.15 1.63
N LYS A 62 -6.26 -20.76 1.46
CA LYS A 62 -6.78 -21.73 2.43
C LYS A 62 -5.78 -22.86 2.63
N ALA A 63 -5.47 -23.21 3.88
CA ALA A 63 -4.57 -24.32 4.20
C ALA A 63 -5.07 -25.62 3.54
N LYS A 64 -6.38 -25.86 3.62
CA LYS A 64 -7.06 -26.99 3.00
C LYS A 64 -8.15 -26.50 2.05
N GLU A 65 -7.87 -26.55 0.75
CA GLU A 65 -8.79 -26.03 -0.29
C GLU A 65 -10.10 -26.81 -0.39
N ASN A 66 -10.11 -28.08 0.03
CA ASN A 66 -11.26 -28.97 -0.08
C ASN A 66 -12.15 -29.01 1.18
N GLU A 67 -11.79 -28.30 2.26
CA GLU A 67 -12.58 -28.23 3.49
C GLU A 67 -13.27 -26.86 3.56
N GLU A 68 -14.57 -26.84 3.24
CA GLU A 68 -15.35 -25.59 3.14
C GLU A 68 -15.39 -24.80 4.46
N PHE A 69 -15.35 -25.51 5.60
CA PHE A 69 -15.42 -24.95 6.96
C PHE A 69 -14.06 -24.68 7.60
N ASP A 70 -12.93 -24.92 6.90
CA ASP A 70 -11.61 -24.54 7.39
C ASP A 70 -11.31 -23.08 6.98
N ASP A 71 -11.31 -22.20 7.97
CA ASP A 71 -10.93 -20.78 7.84
C ASP A 71 -9.45 -20.55 8.19
N THR A 72 -8.62 -21.60 8.15
CA THR A 72 -7.17 -21.48 8.30
C THR A 72 -6.56 -20.97 6.99
N TRP A 73 -6.01 -19.76 7.02
CA TRP A 73 -5.26 -19.17 5.91
C TRP A 73 -3.77 -19.24 6.17
N ILE A 74 -3.00 -19.67 5.17
CA ILE A 74 -1.54 -19.74 5.22
C ILE A 74 -0.95 -19.11 3.97
N VAL A 75 0.33 -18.73 4.04
CA VAL A 75 1.09 -18.31 2.86
C VAL A 75 1.44 -19.55 2.03
N LYS A 76 1.09 -19.54 0.75
CA LYS A 76 1.31 -20.66 -0.19
C LYS A 76 2.23 -20.32 -1.35
N HIS A 77 2.23 -19.06 -1.76
CA HIS A 77 2.89 -18.64 -3.00
C HIS A 77 3.69 -17.37 -2.79
N ARG A 78 4.56 -17.05 -3.74
CA ARG A 78 5.28 -15.78 -3.78
C ARG A 78 4.34 -14.58 -3.60
N PRO A 79 4.83 -13.44 -3.11
CA PRO A 79 4.08 -12.20 -3.17
C PRO A 79 3.69 -11.87 -4.61
N LEU A 80 2.48 -11.37 -4.82
CA LEU A 80 2.03 -10.75 -6.07
C LEU A 80 1.73 -9.28 -5.75
N THR A 81 2.73 -8.44 -5.97
CA THR A 81 2.67 -7.01 -5.61
C THR A 81 2.26 -6.17 -6.80
N PHE A 82 1.67 -5.00 -6.55
CA PHE A 82 1.33 -4.04 -7.60
C PHE A 82 2.58 -3.67 -8.42
N ASN A 83 3.70 -3.40 -7.72
CA ASN A 83 4.98 -3.11 -8.37
C ASN A 83 5.47 -4.28 -9.25
N MET A 84 5.34 -5.54 -8.83
CA MET A 84 5.71 -6.68 -9.69
C MET A 84 4.87 -6.71 -10.97
N ASN A 85 3.57 -6.41 -10.87
CA ASN A 85 2.70 -6.31 -12.03
C ASN A 85 3.15 -5.17 -12.97
N GLU A 86 3.43 -3.97 -12.46
CA GLU A 86 3.91 -2.84 -13.27
C GLU A 86 5.25 -3.14 -13.95
N LEU A 87 6.18 -3.79 -13.25
CA LEU A 87 7.47 -4.19 -13.81
C LEU A 87 7.32 -5.12 -15.02
N VAL A 88 6.34 -6.03 -15.00
CA VAL A 88 6.06 -6.93 -16.12
C VAL A 88 5.32 -6.19 -17.24
N GLN A 89 4.22 -5.51 -16.90
CA GLN A 89 3.34 -4.89 -17.90
C GLN A 89 3.97 -3.68 -18.59
N LEU A 90 4.62 -2.81 -17.82
CA LEU A 90 5.15 -1.53 -18.28
C LEU A 90 6.68 -1.55 -18.40
N GLY A 91 7.36 -2.23 -17.46
CA GLY A 91 8.82 -2.33 -17.43
C GLY A 91 9.42 -3.34 -18.42
N GLY A 92 8.60 -4.23 -19.00
CA GLY A 92 9.05 -5.27 -19.93
C GLY A 92 9.95 -6.35 -19.30
N ILE A 93 9.88 -6.50 -17.97
CA ILE A 93 10.67 -7.47 -17.22
C ILE A 93 10.03 -8.85 -17.32
N SER A 94 10.82 -9.88 -17.64
CA SER A 94 10.31 -11.26 -17.64
C SER A 94 9.87 -11.67 -16.23
N PRO A 95 8.68 -12.29 -16.06
CA PRO A 95 8.23 -12.82 -14.77
C PRO A 95 9.20 -13.78 -14.10
N ASP A 96 10.09 -14.44 -14.86
CA ASP A 96 11.12 -15.35 -14.34
C ASP A 96 12.25 -14.63 -13.60
N LEU A 97 12.43 -13.34 -13.85
CA LEU A 97 13.43 -12.50 -13.16
C LEU A 97 12.91 -11.95 -11.81
N LEU A 98 11.61 -12.07 -11.55
CA LEU A 98 11.00 -11.71 -10.29
C LEU A 98 11.19 -12.81 -9.25
N PRO A 99 10.99 -12.54 -7.95
CA PRO A 99 10.96 -13.58 -6.93
C PRO A 99 9.98 -14.71 -7.28
N GLN A 100 10.38 -15.96 -7.05
CA GLN A 100 9.58 -17.15 -7.40
C GLN A 100 8.99 -17.86 -6.17
N GLY A 101 9.38 -17.46 -4.96
CA GLY A 101 8.98 -18.11 -3.71
C GLY A 101 8.55 -17.13 -2.63
N THR A 102 8.15 -17.70 -1.50
CA THR A 102 7.86 -16.97 -0.25
C THR A 102 9.15 -16.48 0.41
N PHE A 103 9.01 -15.60 1.39
CA PHE A 103 10.14 -15.15 2.20
C PHE A 103 9.92 -15.45 3.68
N LYS A 104 10.94 -16.00 4.34
CA LYS A 104 10.90 -16.32 5.77
C LYS A 104 11.30 -15.15 6.66
N THR A 105 11.93 -14.13 6.08
CA THR A 105 12.42 -12.96 6.82
C THR A 105 12.12 -11.67 6.07
N ALA A 106 11.89 -10.58 6.79
CA ALA A 106 11.72 -9.26 6.21
C ALA A 106 12.98 -8.83 5.42
N SER A 107 14.17 -9.12 5.95
CA SER A 107 15.48 -8.81 5.37
C SER A 107 15.68 -9.46 4.00
N SER A 108 15.25 -10.73 3.85
CA SER A 108 15.30 -11.43 2.55
C SER A 108 14.34 -10.81 1.54
N TYR A 109 13.15 -10.39 1.98
CA TYR A 109 12.20 -9.67 1.15
C TYR A 109 12.71 -8.29 0.71
N TYR A 110 13.24 -7.47 1.64
CA TYR A 110 13.81 -6.16 1.29
C TYR A 110 15.00 -6.26 0.36
N ARG A 111 15.86 -7.28 0.52
CA ARG A 111 16.92 -7.56 -0.45
C ARG A 111 16.35 -7.87 -1.84
N ALA A 112 15.29 -8.68 -1.91
CA ALA A 112 14.64 -8.96 -3.19
C ALA A 112 14.02 -7.71 -3.81
N LEU A 113 13.39 -6.83 -3.02
CA LEU A 113 12.92 -5.51 -3.47
C LEU A 113 14.07 -4.68 -4.05
N ALA A 114 15.21 -4.61 -3.36
CA ALA A 114 16.38 -3.87 -3.83
C ALA A 114 16.94 -4.44 -5.15
N GLU A 115 17.00 -5.76 -5.31
CA GLU A 115 17.40 -6.39 -6.57
C GLU A 115 16.38 -6.11 -7.70
N MET A 116 15.07 -6.18 -7.41
CA MET A 116 14.03 -5.83 -8.39
C MET A 116 14.18 -4.40 -8.89
N HIS A 117 14.49 -3.43 -8.02
CA HIS A 117 14.75 -2.05 -8.46
C HIS A 117 15.97 -1.93 -9.39
N MET A 118 17.01 -2.76 -9.19
CA MET A 118 18.18 -2.80 -10.07
C MET A 118 17.87 -3.47 -11.42
N ILE A 119 17.10 -4.57 -11.40
CA ILE A 119 16.60 -5.22 -12.62
C ILE A 119 15.76 -4.23 -13.41
N HIS A 120 14.87 -3.48 -12.75
CA HIS A 120 14.06 -2.44 -13.38
C HIS A 120 14.92 -1.41 -14.12
N LEU A 121 15.90 -0.81 -13.43
CA LEU A 121 16.76 0.21 -14.02
C LEU A 121 17.56 -0.31 -15.22
N SER A 122 18.02 -1.57 -15.16
CA SER A 122 18.81 -2.18 -16.25
C SER A 122 17.97 -2.67 -17.43
N SER A 123 16.68 -2.94 -17.21
CA SER A 123 15.80 -3.56 -18.21
C SER A 123 14.90 -2.56 -18.93
N GLN A 124 14.48 -1.47 -18.27
CA GLN A 124 13.59 -0.48 -18.86
C GLN A 124 14.34 0.36 -19.91
N ARG A 125 13.91 0.24 -21.17
CA ARG A 125 14.61 0.87 -22.31
C ARG A 125 14.10 2.26 -22.67
N ASN A 126 12.81 2.49 -22.49
CA ASN A 126 12.12 3.71 -22.92
C ASN A 126 11.62 4.49 -21.71
N ASP A 127 11.64 5.83 -21.83
CA ASP A 127 11.05 6.78 -20.87
C ASP A 127 11.48 6.57 -19.41
N ALA A 128 12.62 5.91 -19.20
CA ALA A 128 13.16 5.61 -17.88
C ALA A 128 14.06 6.74 -17.36
N ILE A 129 14.69 7.48 -18.27
CA ILE A 129 15.78 8.43 -18.01
C ILE A 129 15.57 9.71 -18.82
N ASP A 130 15.50 10.85 -18.15
CA ASP A 130 15.35 12.15 -18.81
C ASP A 130 16.69 12.80 -19.17
N SER A 131 17.74 12.49 -18.39
CA SER A 131 19.08 13.04 -18.57
C SER A 131 20.17 12.15 -17.95
N ALA A 132 21.43 12.42 -18.26
CA ALA A 132 22.55 11.73 -17.61
C ALA A 132 22.61 11.99 -16.08
N GLU A 133 22.13 13.14 -15.62
CA GLU A 133 22.00 13.44 -14.19
C GLU A 133 20.89 12.62 -13.54
N ASP A 134 19.71 12.59 -14.16
CA ASP A 134 18.58 11.77 -13.71
C ASP A 134 18.96 10.28 -13.62
N CYS A 135 19.68 9.75 -14.63
CA CYS A 135 20.23 8.39 -14.59
C CYS A 135 21.13 8.14 -13.38
N ARG A 136 22.09 9.05 -13.12
CA ARG A 136 22.99 8.94 -11.98
C ARG A 136 22.23 8.99 -10.66
N ASN A 137 21.26 9.88 -10.52
CA ASN A 137 20.45 10.01 -9.31
C ASN A 137 19.63 8.73 -9.07
N LYS A 138 18.93 8.21 -10.10
CA LYS A 138 18.16 6.96 -10.04
C LYS A 138 19.03 5.75 -9.70
N TYR A 139 20.24 5.68 -10.25
CA TYR A 139 21.22 4.62 -9.95
C TYR A 139 21.75 4.72 -8.52
N ILE A 140 22.17 5.91 -8.09
CA ILE A 140 22.70 6.16 -6.74
C ILE A 140 21.62 5.84 -5.70
N ALA A 141 20.38 6.30 -5.89
CA ALA A 141 19.27 6.01 -4.99
C ALA A 141 19.06 4.50 -4.79
N ARG A 142 19.10 3.71 -5.88
CA ARG A 142 18.98 2.24 -5.81
C ARG A 142 20.18 1.58 -5.14
N CYS A 143 21.39 2.09 -5.38
CA CYS A 143 22.59 1.62 -4.69
C CYS A 143 22.54 1.90 -3.18
N LEU A 144 22.06 3.08 -2.79
CA LEU A 144 21.86 3.46 -1.39
C LEU A 144 20.79 2.57 -0.74
N PHE A 145 19.64 2.38 -1.38
CA PHE A 145 18.62 1.46 -0.89
C PHE A 145 19.16 0.03 -0.72
N ARG A 146 19.86 -0.48 -1.74
CA ARG A 146 20.52 -1.80 -1.67
C ARG A 146 21.57 -1.88 -0.55
N LYS A 147 22.28 -0.80 -0.25
CA LYS A 147 23.21 -0.75 0.90
C LYS A 147 22.44 -0.85 2.23
N ILE A 148 21.40 -0.04 2.41
CA ILE A 148 20.57 0.01 3.63
C ILE A 148 19.95 -1.38 3.91
N THR A 149 19.40 -2.05 2.87
CA THR A 149 18.83 -3.40 3.03
C THR A 149 19.89 -4.43 3.43
N ARG A 150 21.12 -4.35 2.90
CA ARG A 150 22.22 -5.25 3.29
C ARG A 150 22.70 -5.02 4.72
N GLU A 151 22.64 -3.79 5.20
CA GLU A 151 23.01 -3.41 6.57
C GLU A 151 21.90 -3.69 7.59
N HIS A 152 20.79 -4.31 7.18
CA HIS A 152 19.64 -4.71 8.03
C HIS A 152 18.99 -3.53 8.77
N GLN A 153 19.13 -2.32 8.23
CA GLN A 153 18.62 -1.09 8.85
C GLN A 153 17.10 -0.92 8.74
N LEU A 154 16.41 -1.76 7.96
CA LEU A 154 14.95 -1.70 7.75
C LEU A 154 14.18 -2.76 8.54
N CYS A 155 14.86 -3.63 9.29
CA CYS A 155 14.26 -4.84 9.88
C CYS A 155 14.51 -4.86 11.39
N GLN A 156 13.60 -4.27 12.17
CA GLN A 156 13.56 -4.51 13.61
C GLN A 156 12.94 -5.88 13.92
N ASP A 157 11.89 -6.25 13.19
CA ASP A 157 11.15 -7.52 13.35
C ASP A 157 11.41 -8.47 12.17
N ASP A 158 12.63 -8.99 12.06
CA ASP A 158 13.05 -9.75 10.87
C ASP A 158 12.29 -11.07 10.67
N SER A 159 11.92 -11.73 11.77
CA SER A 159 11.26 -13.04 11.77
C SER A 159 9.73 -12.98 11.82
N GLY A 160 9.15 -11.79 11.63
CA GLY A 160 7.71 -11.57 11.74
C GLY A 160 7.22 -11.42 13.20
N PRO A 161 5.91 -11.60 13.46
CA PRO A 161 4.90 -12.09 12.52
C PRO A 161 4.63 -11.10 11.38
N PHE A 162 4.42 -11.61 10.17
CA PHE A 162 4.13 -10.78 8.98
C PHE A 162 2.66 -10.38 8.96
N ARG A 163 2.34 -9.22 8.38
CA ARG A 163 0.98 -8.63 8.41
C ARG A 163 0.34 -8.68 7.04
N LEU A 164 -0.97 -8.90 6.99
CA LEU A 164 -1.71 -8.74 5.73
C LEU A 164 -1.61 -7.28 5.26
N PHE A 165 -1.32 -7.09 3.99
CA PHE A 165 -1.15 -5.79 3.37
C PHE A 165 -1.64 -5.84 1.93
N CYS A 166 -2.19 -4.74 1.44
CA CYS A 166 -2.58 -4.56 0.04
C CYS A 166 -1.94 -3.28 -0.48
N ASP A 167 -1.11 -3.40 -1.53
CA ASP A 167 -0.41 -2.26 -2.13
C ASP A 167 -1.37 -1.17 -2.63
N ASP A 168 -2.56 -1.58 -3.07
CA ASP A 168 -3.57 -0.69 -3.66
C ASP A 168 -4.74 -0.39 -2.70
N LEU A 169 -4.57 -0.60 -1.38
CA LEU A 169 -5.59 -0.17 -0.42
C LEU A 169 -5.59 1.35 -0.28
N ARG A 170 -6.46 2.01 -1.05
CA ARG A 170 -6.61 3.47 -1.12
C ARG A 170 -8.08 3.89 -1.17
N PRO A 171 -8.42 5.18 -0.91
CA PRO A 171 -9.79 5.67 -0.92
C PRO A 171 -10.59 5.36 -2.20
N GLY A 172 -9.92 5.30 -3.36
CA GLY A 172 -10.58 4.95 -4.63
C GLY A 172 -11.15 3.52 -4.67
N ASN A 173 -10.66 2.62 -3.80
CA ASN A 173 -11.11 1.23 -3.73
C ASN A 173 -12.11 1.01 -2.59
N VAL A 174 -12.63 2.09 -1.98
CA VAL A 174 -13.61 2.03 -0.90
C VAL A 174 -14.91 2.69 -1.35
N LEU A 175 -15.94 1.86 -1.53
CA LEU A 175 -17.26 2.27 -2.00
C LEU A 175 -18.03 2.98 -0.88
N ALA A 176 -18.79 4.01 -1.24
CA ALA A 176 -19.54 4.84 -0.32
C ALA A 176 -21.01 5.01 -0.72
N ASN A 177 -21.89 5.21 0.26
CA ASN A 177 -23.27 5.66 0.02
C ASN A 177 -23.34 7.20 -0.07
N ASP A 178 -24.55 7.74 -0.23
CA ASP A 178 -24.87 9.18 -0.27
C ASP A 178 -24.51 9.95 1.00
N HIS A 179 -24.31 9.26 2.12
CA HIS A 179 -23.83 9.81 3.39
C HIS A 179 -22.30 9.67 3.57
N HIS A 180 -21.58 9.29 2.52
CA HIS A 180 -20.16 8.97 2.55
C HIS A 180 -19.79 7.88 3.58
N GLN A 181 -20.70 6.94 3.84
CA GLN A 181 -20.44 5.76 4.66
C GLN A 181 -19.95 4.62 3.78
N MET A 182 -18.92 3.92 4.24
CA MET A 182 -18.38 2.73 3.61
C MET A 182 -19.48 1.68 3.42
N THR A 183 -19.60 1.18 2.21
CA THR A 183 -20.50 0.07 1.85
C THR A 183 -19.73 -1.19 1.46
N GLY A 184 -18.47 -1.05 1.02
CA GLY A 184 -17.61 -2.16 0.69
C GLY A 184 -16.20 -1.71 0.31
N VAL A 185 -15.27 -2.65 0.29
CA VAL A 185 -13.89 -2.46 -0.16
C VAL A 185 -13.63 -3.46 -1.28
N VAL A 186 -13.12 -2.97 -2.40
CA VAL A 186 -12.87 -3.74 -3.62
C VAL A 186 -11.37 -3.81 -3.93
N ASP A 187 -11.01 -4.47 -5.04
CA ASP A 187 -9.65 -4.50 -5.60
C ASP A 187 -8.57 -5.04 -4.65
N TRP A 188 -8.85 -6.19 -4.03
CA TRP A 188 -7.92 -6.93 -3.16
C TRP A 188 -6.84 -7.72 -3.91
N GLU A 189 -6.67 -7.54 -5.22
CA GLU A 189 -5.85 -8.40 -6.08
C GLU A 189 -4.34 -8.36 -5.76
N PHE A 190 -3.85 -7.28 -5.14
CA PHE A 190 -2.47 -7.11 -4.70
C PHE A 190 -2.30 -7.29 -3.19
N THR A 191 -3.10 -8.18 -2.59
CA THR A 191 -3.05 -8.49 -1.16
C THR A 191 -2.10 -9.66 -0.86
N TYR A 192 -1.19 -9.46 0.09
CA TYR A 192 -0.21 -10.48 0.51
C TYR A 192 0.23 -10.27 1.97
N ALA A 193 0.86 -11.28 2.57
CA ALA A 193 1.54 -11.12 3.85
C ALA A 193 2.87 -10.39 3.63
N ALA A 194 3.07 -9.25 4.29
CA ALA A 194 4.18 -8.32 4.11
C ALA A 194 4.95 -8.09 5.43
N PRO A 195 6.18 -7.52 5.37
CA PRO A 195 6.86 -7.04 6.57
C PRO A 195 5.97 -6.10 7.40
N PRO A 196 6.01 -6.17 8.75
CA PRO A 196 5.18 -5.33 9.62
C PRO A 196 5.29 -3.82 9.34
N GLY A 197 6.48 -3.37 8.91
CA GLY A 197 6.71 -1.97 8.54
C GLY A 197 5.72 -1.45 7.49
N PHE A 198 5.30 -2.28 6.54
CA PHE A 198 4.33 -1.87 5.50
C PHE A 198 2.96 -1.56 6.09
N ALA A 199 2.50 -2.39 7.03
CA ALA A 199 1.21 -2.23 7.68
C ALA A 199 1.21 -1.12 8.75
N HIS A 200 2.37 -0.82 9.34
CA HIS A 200 2.49 0.18 10.42
C HIS A 200 2.95 1.56 9.93
N SER A 201 3.46 1.67 8.70
CA SER A 201 3.82 2.94 8.11
C SER A 201 2.57 3.81 7.85
N PRO A 202 2.69 5.14 7.99
CA PRO A 202 1.65 6.07 7.57
C PRO A 202 1.17 5.80 6.13
N PRO A 203 -0.15 5.86 5.84
CA PRO A 203 -0.66 5.50 4.53
C PRO A 203 -0.18 6.46 3.43
N PHE A 204 0.25 5.95 2.28
CA PHE A 204 0.75 6.78 1.17
C PHE A 204 -0.34 7.66 0.54
N TRP A 205 -1.62 7.31 0.71
CA TRP A 205 -2.75 7.91 0.02
C TRP A 205 -3.37 9.13 0.71
N LEU A 206 -2.79 9.66 1.80
CA LEU A 206 -3.38 10.80 2.53
C LEU A 206 -3.60 12.04 1.63
N LEU A 207 -2.72 12.29 0.67
CA LEU A 207 -2.88 13.39 -0.30
C LEU A 207 -3.60 12.98 -1.59
N LEU A 208 -4.05 11.73 -1.68
CA LEU A 208 -4.69 11.10 -2.84
C LEU A 208 -3.83 10.97 -4.11
N GLU A 209 -2.70 11.68 -4.17
CA GLU A 209 -1.68 11.63 -5.22
C GLU A 209 -0.32 11.18 -4.67
N LEU A 210 0.39 10.40 -5.48
CA LEU A 210 1.69 9.84 -5.12
C LEU A 210 2.80 10.91 -5.17
N PRO A 211 3.84 10.79 -4.30
CA PRO A 211 4.95 11.75 -4.29
C PRO A 211 5.69 11.83 -5.63
N GLU A 212 5.79 10.72 -6.37
CA GLU A 212 6.43 10.68 -7.70
C GLU A 212 5.65 11.46 -8.76
N LEU A 213 4.35 11.68 -8.54
CA LEU A 213 3.45 12.38 -9.46
C LEU A 213 3.13 13.81 -9.00
N TRP A 214 3.68 14.25 -7.87
CA TRP A 214 3.45 15.55 -7.28
C TRP A 214 4.23 16.66 -8.00
N LYS A 215 3.52 17.48 -8.80
CA LYS A 215 4.16 18.52 -9.66
C LYS A 215 5.06 19.50 -8.91
N PRO A 216 4.70 20.01 -7.70
CA PRO A 216 5.59 20.88 -6.93
C PRO A 216 6.87 20.21 -6.41
N GLY A 217 6.96 18.88 -6.43
CA GLY A 217 8.11 18.10 -5.96
C GLY A 217 7.97 17.53 -4.54
N LEU A 218 8.88 16.62 -4.19
CA LEU A 218 8.82 15.82 -2.96
C LEU A 218 8.84 16.66 -1.67
N ASP A 219 9.58 17.78 -1.65
CA ASP A 219 9.66 18.64 -0.47
C ASP A 219 8.29 19.25 -0.13
N ASP A 220 7.57 19.74 -1.15
CA ASP A 220 6.21 20.28 -0.98
C ASP A 220 5.22 19.16 -0.62
N TRP A 221 5.31 18.00 -1.27
CA TRP A 221 4.49 16.83 -0.92
C TRP A 221 4.67 16.46 0.55
N THR A 222 5.91 16.48 1.05
CA THR A 222 6.23 16.15 2.45
C THR A 222 5.58 17.14 3.41
N VAL A 223 5.72 18.45 3.14
CA VAL A 223 5.07 19.49 3.96
C VAL A 223 3.55 19.29 4.01
N LYS A 224 2.93 19.02 2.85
CA LYS A 224 1.47 18.78 2.78
C LYS A 224 1.04 17.50 3.45
N TYR A 225 1.85 16.45 3.35
CA TYR A 225 1.59 15.18 4.01
C TYR A 225 1.63 15.34 5.54
N GLU A 226 2.63 16.08 6.04
CA GLU A 226 2.79 16.38 7.47
C GLU A 226 1.65 17.25 8.03
N GLU A 227 1.02 18.10 7.21
CA GLU A 227 -0.17 18.87 7.61
C GLU A 227 -1.39 17.97 7.92
N VAL A 228 -1.57 16.87 7.18
CA VAL A 228 -2.77 16.00 7.29
C VAL A 228 -2.55 14.73 8.11
N LEU A 229 -1.30 14.28 8.26
CA LEU A 229 -0.95 13.09 9.04
C LEU A 229 -1.48 13.11 10.48
N PRO A 230 -1.41 14.22 11.24
CA PRO A 230 -1.94 14.27 12.61
C PRO A 230 -3.44 13.97 12.69
N THR A 231 -4.21 14.37 11.67
CA THR A 231 -5.65 14.07 11.58
C THR A 231 -5.88 12.57 11.45
N PHE A 232 -5.13 11.89 10.58
CA PHE A 232 -5.23 10.44 10.42
C PHE A 232 -4.81 9.71 11.71
N LEU A 233 -3.70 10.09 12.32
CA LEU A 233 -3.22 9.47 13.56
C LEU A 233 -4.19 9.64 14.72
N LYS A 234 -4.82 10.83 14.84
CA LYS A 234 -5.86 11.10 15.83
C LYS A 234 -7.03 10.13 15.69
N VAL A 235 -7.58 9.97 14.48
CA VAL A 235 -8.73 9.08 14.27
C VAL A 235 -8.34 7.62 14.38
N LEU A 236 -7.14 7.22 13.91
CA LEU A 236 -6.62 5.87 14.05
C LEU A 236 -6.53 5.48 15.53
N ASN A 237 -5.95 6.34 16.37
CA ASN A 237 -5.85 6.10 17.81
C ASN A 237 -7.23 5.97 18.47
N TYR A 238 -8.17 6.84 18.10
CA TYR A 238 -9.54 6.76 18.59
C TYR A 238 -10.24 5.45 18.21
N LYS A 239 -10.09 5.01 16.95
CA LYS A 239 -10.68 3.75 16.47
C LYS A 239 -10.02 2.53 17.12
N GLU A 240 -8.70 2.55 17.27
CA GLU A 240 -7.95 1.50 17.95
C GLU A 240 -8.40 1.36 19.42
N GLN A 241 -8.48 2.47 20.15
CA GLN A 241 -8.96 2.45 21.54
C GLN A 241 -10.40 1.94 21.64
N ALA A 242 -11.28 2.39 20.72
CA ALA A 242 -12.66 1.91 20.69
C ALA A 242 -12.77 0.40 20.38
N ALA A 243 -11.85 -0.16 19.57
CA ALA A 243 -11.78 -1.59 19.32
C ALA A 243 -11.33 -2.36 20.56
N ILE A 244 -10.28 -1.87 21.25
CA ILE A 244 -9.77 -2.43 22.50
C ILE A 244 -10.88 -2.44 23.58
N ASP A 245 -11.61 -1.34 23.73
CA ASP A 245 -12.70 -1.21 24.71
C ASP A 245 -13.86 -2.19 24.42
N ARG A 246 -14.03 -2.59 23.16
CA ARG A 246 -15.01 -3.60 22.73
C ARG A 246 -14.48 -5.04 22.84
N GLY A 247 -13.21 -5.21 23.21
CA GLY A 247 -12.55 -6.52 23.29
C GLY A 247 -12.24 -7.15 21.93
N ILE A 248 -12.07 -6.32 20.89
CA ILE A 248 -11.77 -6.74 19.51
C ILE A 248 -10.28 -6.59 19.23
#